data_AF-A0AAJ2MD34-F1
#
_entry.id   AF-A0AAJ2MD34-F1
#
_cell.length_a   1.000
_cell.length_b   1.000
_cell.length_c   1.000
_cell.angle_alpha   90.00
_cell.angle_beta   90.00
_cell.angle_gamma   90.00
#
_symmetry.space_group_name_H-M   'P 1'
#
loop_
_entity.id
_entity.type
_entity.pdbx_description
1 polymer ?
#
loop_
_entity_poly.entity_id
_entity_poly.type
_entity_poly.pdbx_seq_one_letter_code
_entity_poly.pdbx_strand_id
1 'polypeptide(L)'
;MAETVGTRSLIKGLAIVVGVLAVYIAVLITYAAGGSTDDTDGREPAPDGVLVYLDIDAVNGAAFEVAGNVSISAGADLLDSRGDLREDLTVDLSPLVSSTEVRFDAGTRPGALPVLLYSDGDIRVWPFDGYESTSVTVQAYGPNEMELPTQVALTDSVIGWNITAEDVAPGGQSFTIKSSRTAGSLIFDLALCVMLVVLPICTLFVSIQTVRRRKAFQPPMVTWFAVMLFAVLPLRNIFPGTPPFGSWVDYSVVLWVLGGLVASLALYVVAWWKQAP
;
A
#
# COMPACT_ATOMS: atom_id res chain seq x y z
N MET A 1 -4.02 -34.35 42.59
CA MET A 1 -3.82 -34.48 41.12
C MET A 1 -4.74 -33.57 40.28
N ALA A 2 -5.76 -32.91 40.86
CA ALA A 2 -6.67 -32.02 40.13
C ALA A 2 -6.17 -30.56 40.02
N GLU A 3 -5.38 -30.05 40.98
CA GLU A 3 -4.87 -28.66 40.93
C GLU A 3 -3.87 -28.40 39.80
N THR A 4 -3.04 -29.37 39.44
CA THR A 4 -1.98 -29.19 38.42
C THR A 4 -2.52 -29.08 36.99
N VAL A 5 -3.76 -29.51 36.74
CA VAL A 5 -4.40 -29.44 35.41
C VAL A 5 -4.90 -28.02 35.12
N GLY A 6 -5.45 -27.32 36.12
CA GLY A 6 -5.93 -25.94 35.99
C GLY A 6 -4.80 -24.93 35.77
N THR A 7 -3.68 -25.08 36.49
CA THR A 7 -2.50 -24.21 36.31
C THR A 7 -1.90 -24.37 34.92
N ARG A 8 -1.83 -25.60 34.38
CA ARG A 8 -1.31 -25.85 33.02
C ARG A 8 -2.19 -25.27 31.92
N SER A 9 -3.52 -25.25 32.08
CA SER A 9 -4.40 -24.61 31.09
C SER A 9 -4.34 -23.08 31.17
N LEU A 10 -4.21 -22.53 32.38
CA LEU A 10 -4.02 -21.09 32.59
C LEU A 10 -2.68 -20.60 32.02
N ILE A 11 -1.60 -21.35 32.22
CA ILE A 11 -0.28 -21.04 31.65
C ILE A 11 -0.33 -21.06 30.11
N LYS A 12 -1.02 -22.04 29.51
CA LYS A 12 -1.19 -22.11 28.05
C LYS A 12 -2.02 -20.94 27.51
N GLY A 13 -3.12 -20.59 28.20
CA GLY A 13 -3.95 -19.44 27.83
C GLY A 13 -3.17 -18.13 27.92
N LEU A 14 -2.42 -17.94 29.01
CA LEU A 14 -1.56 -16.77 29.20
C LEU A 14 -0.46 -16.69 28.15
N ALA A 15 0.16 -17.82 27.79
CA ALA A 15 1.19 -17.86 26.74
C ALA A 15 0.63 -17.43 25.36
N ILE A 16 -0.60 -17.83 25.02
CA ILE A 16 -1.25 -17.40 23.78
C ILE A 16 -1.52 -15.89 23.81
N VAL A 17 -2.08 -15.38 24.91
CA VAL A 17 -2.38 -13.95 25.06
C VAL A 17 -1.10 -13.11 24.97
N VAL A 18 -0.05 -13.52 25.69
CA VAL A 18 1.26 -12.85 25.64
C VAL A 18 1.85 -12.92 24.24
N GLY A 19 1.71 -14.06 23.54
CA GLY A 19 2.16 -14.20 22.14
C GLY A 19 1.44 -13.23 21.20
N VAL A 20 0.11 -13.13 21.29
CA VAL A 20 -0.68 -12.18 20.49
C VAL A 20 -0.30 -10.74 20.82
N LEU A 21 -0.14 -10.41 22.10
CA LEU A 21 0.25 -9.07 22.54
C LEU A 21 1.66 -8.71 22.04
N ALA A 22 2.59 -9.67 22.06
CA ALA A 22 3.94 -9.48 21.53
C ALA A 22 3.93 -9.21 20.02
N VAL A 23 3.13 -9.97 19.25
CA VAL A 23 2.95 -9.70 17.81
C VAL A 23 2.35 -8.32 17.58
N TYR A 24 1.32 -7.95 18.33
CA TYR A 24 0.70 -6.63 18.26
C TYR A 24 1.70 -5.50 18.54
N ILE A 25 2.48 -5.61 19.62
CA ILE A 25 3.51 -4.62 19.96
C ILE A 25 4.60 -4.57 18.88
N ALA A 26 5.02 -5.71 18.34
CA ALA A 26 6.01 -5.75 17.27
C ALA A 26 5.53 -5.04 15.99
N VAL A 27 4.24 -5.21 15.63
CA VAL A 27 3.62 -4.47 14.52
C VAL A 27 3.67 -2.96 14.79
N LEU A 28 3.29 -2.51 15.99
CA LEU A 28 3.31 -1.09 16.35
C LEU A 28 4.72 -0.49 16.33
N ILE A 29 5.71 -1.20 16.89
CA ILE A 29 7.11 -0.74 16.90
C ILE A 29 7.62 -0.62 15.47
N THR A 30 7.33 -1.60 14.61
CA THR A 30 7.82 -1.56 13.22
C THR A 30 7.15 -0.46 12.42
N TYR A 31 5.87 -0.19 12.65
CA TYR A 31 5.17 0.94 12.06
C TYR A 31 5.77 2.28 12.53
N ALA A 32 5.98 2.44 13.83
CA ALA A 32 6.57 3.67 14.40
C ALA A 32 8.02 3.90 13.95
N ALA A 33 8.78 2.83 13.73
CA ALA A 33 10.15 2.90 13.21
C ALA A 33 10.22 3.15 11.70
N GLY A 34 9.12 2.95 10.97
CA GLY A 34 9.04 3.11 9.51
C GLY A 34 8.60 4.49 9.03
N GLY A 35 8.37 5.44 9.93
CA GLY A 35 8.09 6.83 9.54
C GLY A 35 9.32 7.49 8.93
N SER A 36 9.19 8.05 7.73
CA SER A 36 10.20 8.93 7.15
C SER A 36 10.29 10.21 7.98
N THR A 37 11.50 10.59 8.38
CA THR A 37 11.80 11.97 8.78
C THR A 37 11.90 12.78 7.51
N ASP A 38 10.77 13.29 7.03
CA ASP A 38 10.76 14.21 5.91
C ASP A 38 11.25 15.57 6.42
N ASP A 39 12.56 15.82 6.25
CA ASP A 39 13.14 17.12 6.52
C ASP A 39 12.57 18.11 5.50
N THR A 40 12.10 19.27 5.97
CA THR A 40 11.58 20.30 5.08
C THR A 40 12.64 20.68 4.06
N ASP A 41 12.33 20.58 2.76
CA ASP A 41 13.26 20.96 1.70
C ASP A 41 13.55 22.47 1.81
N GLY A 42 14.80 22.80 2.17
CA GLY A 42 15.28 24.16 2.35
C GLY A 42 15.95 24.75 1.11
N ARG A 43 15.88 24.07 -0.05
CA ARG A 43 16.46 24.58 -1.29
C ARG A 43 15.71 25.80 -1.81
N GLU A 44 16.47 26.81 -2.22
CA GLU A 44 15.93 27.98 -2.91
C GLU A 44 16.26 27.90 -4.42
N PRO A 45 15.31 28.26 -5.30
CA PRO A 45 15.58 28.33 -6.73
C PRO A 45 16.63 29.40 -7.04
N ALA A 46 17.36 29.22 -8.14
CA ALA A 46 18.18 30.30 -8.68
C ALA A 46 17.31 31.51 -9.04
N PRO A 47 17.83 32.76 -9.05
CA PRO A 47 17.04 33.96 -9.34
C PRO A 47 16.25 33.89 -10.65
N ASP A 48 16.85 33.28 -11.68
CA ASP A 48 16.32 33.04 -13.02
C ASP A 48 15.81 31.60 -13.23
N GLY A 49 15.80 30.78 -12.18
CA GLY A 49 15.48 29.36 -12.24
C GLY A 49 14.14 29.00 -11.59
N VAL A 50 13.78 27.73 -11.72
CA VAL A 50 12.56 27.15 -11.17
C VAL A 50 12.91 25.89 -10.39
N LEU A 51 12.39 25.78 -9.17
CA LEU A 51 12.40 24.55 -8.39
C LEU A 51 11.03 23.89 -8.52
N VAL A 52 11.01 22.73 -9.17
CA VAL A 52 9.80 21.93 -9.39
C VAL A 52 9.70 20.88 -8.29
N TYR A 53 8.63 20.93 -7.52
CA TYR A 53 8.26 19.89 -6.57
C TYR A 53 7.33 18.90 -7.24
N LEU A 54 7.75 17.64 -7.27
CA LEU A 54 6.92 16.51 -7.64
C LEU A 54 6.58 15.74 -6.36
N ASP A 55 5.37 15.94 -5.86
CA ASP A 55 4.86 15.25 -4.67
C ASP A 55 4.04 14.05 -5.11
N ILE A 56 4.53 12.84 -4.86
CA ILE A 56 3.80 11.62 -5.19
C ILE A 56 2.81 11.33 -4.07
N ASP A 57 1.53 11.16 -4.41
CA ASP A 57 0.43 10.99 -3.45
C ASP A 57 -0.32 9.65 -3.58
N ALA A 58 -0.22 8.95 -4.72
CA ALA A 58 -0.78 7.61 -4.89
C ALA A 58 -0.01 6.73 -5.87
N VAL A 59 -0.01 5.41 -5.59
CA VAL A 59 0.54 4.37 -6.47
C VAL A 59 -0.58 3.42 -6.86
N ASN A 60 -0.86 3.28 -8.16
CA ASN A 60 -1.89 2.41 -8.69
C ASN A 60 -1.31 1.38 -9.67
N GLY A 61 -0.91 0.24 -9.11
CA GLY A 61 -0.34 -0.86 -9.87
C GLY A 61 -1.29 -1.58 -10.82
N ALA A 62 -2.61 -1.45 -10.62
CA ALA A 62 -3.59 -2.06 -11.52
C ALA A 62 -3.71 -1.25 -12.83
N ALA A 63 -3.46 0.05 -12.78
CA ALA A 63 -3.51 0.96 -13.91
C ALA A 63 -2.12 1.34 -14.48
N PHE A 64 -1.03 0.82 -13.88
CA PHE A 64 0.35 1.15 -14.27
C PHE A 64 0.64 2.66 -14.19
N GLU A 65 0.13 3.30 -13.14
CA GLU A 65 0.23 4.74 -12.95
C GLU A 65 0.63 5.10 -11.52
N VAL A 66 1.39 6.19 -11.41
CA VAL A 66 1.71 6.88 -10.16
C VAL A 66 1.12 8.28 -10.26
N ALA A 67 0.26 8.63 -9.31
CA ALA A 67 -0.33 9.96 -9.23
C ALA A 67 0.52 10.84 -8.32
N GLY A 68 0.60 12.12 -8.70
CA GLY A 68 1.26 13.12 -7.88
C GLY A 68 0.80 14.52 -8.24
N ASN A 69 1.36 15.48 -7.55
CA ASN A 69 1.11 16.89 -7.76
C ASN A 69 2.41 17.60 -8.10
N VAL A 70 2.40 18.37 -9.19
CA VAL A 70 3.49 19.25 -9.56
C VAL A 70 3.19 20.64 -9.04
N SER A 71 4.11 21.18 -8.24
CA SER A 71 4.10 22.59 -7.85
C SER A 71 5.45 23.21 -8.14
N ILE A 72 5.48 24.53 -8.32
CA ILE A 72 6.72 25.24 -8.66
C ILE A 72 7.01 26.35 -7.65
N SER A 73 8.29 26.50 -7.33
CA SER A 73 8.84 27.68 -6.67
C SER A 73 9.74 28.40 -7.66
N ALA A 74 9.29 29.56 -8.13
CA ALA A 74 10.00 30.35 -9.13
C ALA A 74 11.01 31.31 -8.46
N GLY A 75 12.13 31.55 -9.13
CA GLY A 75 13.13 32.54 -8.72
C GLY A 75 12.61 33.98 -8.71
N ALA A 76 13.31 34.85 -7.99
CA ALA A 76 12.90 36.23 -7.80
C ALA A 76 12.76 37.05 -9.11
N ASP A 77 13.49 36.69 -10.16
CA ASP A 77 13.44 37.41 -11.45
C ASP A 77 12.16 37.08 -12.24
N LEU A 78 11.57 35.90 -11.99
CA LEU A 78 10.34 35.42 -12.61
C LEU A 78 9.07 35.88 -11.85
N LEU A 79 9.22 36.51 -10.68
CA LEU A 79 8.14 36.93 -9.80
C LEU A 79 7.96 38.45 -9.75
N ASP A 80 6.72 38.91 -9.74
CA ASP A 80 6.37 40.32 -9.56
C ASP A 80 6.50 40.76 -8.08
N SER A 81 6.23 42.04 -7.79
CA SER A 81 6.28 42.58 -6.42
C SER A 81 5.28 41.95 -5.43
N ARG A 82 4.30 41.18 -5.92
CA ARG A 82 3.26 40.48 -5.14
C ARG A 82 3.57 38.99 -4.98
N GLY A 83 4.62 38.49 -5.64
CA GLY A 83 4.98 37.08 -5.68
C GLY A 83 4.15 36.27 -6.68
N ASP A 84 3.57 36.92 -7.68
CA ASP A 84 2.87 36.28 -8.80
C ASP A 84 3.81 36.15 -10.01
N LEU A 85 3.58 35.18 -10.88
CA LEU A 85 4.43 34.97 -12.07
C LEU A 85 4.38 36.18 -13.00
N ARG A 86 5.52 36.63 -13.50
CA ARG A 86 5.59 37.70 -14.53
C ARG A 86 5.25 37.18 -15.93
N GLU A 87 5.54 35.91 -16.18
CA GLU A 87 5.49 35.28 -17.48
C GLU A 87 4.84 33.90 -17.37
N ASP A 88 4.32 33.40 -18.49
CA ASP A 88 3.77 32.05 -18.57
C ASP A 88 4.89 31.02 -18.42
N LEU A 89 4.63 29.97 -17.64
CA LEU A 89 5.55 28.88 -17.38
C LEU A 89 4.89 27.55 -17.73
N THR A 90 5.57 26.76 -18.56
CA THR A 90 5.18 25.39 -18.86
C THR A 90 6.19 24.45 -18.21
N VAL A 91 5.71 23.43 -17.50
CA VAL A 91 6.53 22.30 -17.04
C VAL A 91 6.24 21.12 -17.96
N ASP A 92 7.26 20.70 -18.70
CA ASP A 92 7.21 19.45 -19.44
C ASP A 92 7.59 18.31 -18.49
N LEU A 93 6.70 17.32 -18.42
CA LEU A 93 6.84 16.14 -17.59
C LEU A 93 6.66 14.93 -18.49
N SER A 94 7.61 14.00 -18.49
CA SER A 94 7.53 12.81 -19.34
C SER A 94 8.10 11.61 -18.62
N PRO A 95 7.51 10.41 -18.67
CA PRO A 95 6.29 10.05 -19.39
C PRO A 95 5.01 10.34 -18.58
N LEU A 96 4.10 11.15 -19.14
CA LEU A 96 2.74 11.30 -18.64
C LEU A 96 1.79 10.27 -19.25
N VAL A 97 0.86 9.76 -18.45
CA VAL A 97 -0.28 8.95 -18.92
C VAL A 97 -1.30 9.83 -19.65
N SER A 98 -1.47 11.08 -19.20
CA SER A 98 -2.36 12.08 -19.78
C SER A 98 -1.62 13.09 -20.65
N SER A 99 -2.20 13.53 -21.77
CA SER A 99 -1.64 14.59 -22.63
C SER A 99 -1.81 16.01 -22.06
N THR A 100 -2.00 16.15 -20.76
CA THR A 100 -2.26 17.45 -20.13
C THR A 100 -0.93 18.14 -19.86
N GLU A 101 -0.74 19.27 -20.53
CA GLU A 101 0.39 20.16 -20.31
C GLU A 101 0.27 20.85 -18.94
N VAL A 102 1.34 20.83 -18.14
CA VAL A 102 1.37 21.47 -16.83
C VAL A 102 1.75 22.93 -17.02
N ARG A 103 0.76 23.80 -17.14
CA ARG A 103 0.93 25.23 -17.42
C ARG A 103 0.52 26.11 -16.23
N PHE A 104 1.34 27.13 -15.98
CA PHE A 104 1.11 28.20 -15.01
C PHE A 104 1.06 29.54 -15.74
N ASP A 105 -0.07 30.23 -15.63
CA ASP A 105 -0.29 31.49 -16.36
C ASP A 105 0.33 32.69 -15.65
N ALA A 106 0.77 33.68 -16.43
CA ALA A 106 1.25 34.95 -15.91
C ALA A 106 0.19 35.66 -15.05
N GLY A 107 0.64 36.34 -14.01
CA GLY A 107 -0.19 37.04 -13.04
C GLY A 107 -0.90 36.11 -12.05
N THR A 108 -0.59 34.81 -12.04
CA THR A 108 -1.08 33.86 -11.06
C THR A 108 0.00 33.47 -10.07
N ARG A 109 -0.42 33.07 -8.87
CA ARG A 109 0.45 32.40 -7.91
C ARG A 109 0.43 30.91 -8.22
N PRO A 110 1.59 30.27 -8.49
CA PRO A 110 1.63 28.87 -8.83
C PRO A 110 1.00 27.99 -7.75
N GLY A 111 0.05 27.16 -8.15
CA GLY A 111 -0.57 26.14 -7.30
C GLY A 111 0.03 24.76 -7.52
N ALA A 112 -0.58 23.75 -6.91
CA ALA A 112 -0.30 22.35 -7.21
C ALA A 112 -1.24 21.87 -8.33
N LEU A 113 -0.69 21.24 -9.36
CA LEU A 113 -1.43 20.65 -10.48
C LEU A 113 -1.26 19.13 -10.48
N PRO A 114 -2.35 18.35 -10.60
CA PRO A 114 -2.27 16.90 -10.59
C PRO A 114 -1.64 16.37 -11.88
N VAL A 115 -0.80 15.36 -11.75
CA VAL A 115 -0.16 14.64 -12.85
C VAL A 115 -0.27 13.13 -12.66
N LEU A 116 -0.31 12.41 -13.78
CA LEU A 116 -0.30 10.95 -13.81
C LEU A 116 0.93 10.49 -14.59
N LEU A 117 1.86 9.87 -13.89
CA LEU A 117 3.09 9.32 -14.47
C LEU A 117 2.90 7.84 -14.77
N TYR A 118 3.41 7.41 -15.93
CA TYR A 118 3.43 5.99 -16.24
C TYR A 118 4.43 5.28 -15.30
N SER A 119 4.03 4.14 -14.75
CA SER A 119 4.87 3.32 -13.90
C SER A 119 4.71 1.85 -14.25
N ASP A 120 5.82 1.22 -14.63
CA ASP A 120 5.85 -0.21 -14.87
C ASP A 120 5.95 -0.97 -13.56
N GLY A 121 5.49 -2.22 -13.53
CA GLY A 121 5.54 -3.09 -12.36
C GLY A 121 4.54 -4.22 -12.44
N ASP A 122 4.45 -5.03 -11.39
CA ASP A 122 3.57 -6.20 -11.39
C ASP A 122 2.74 -6.30 -10.12
N ILE A 123 1.51 -5.79 -10.17
CA ILE A 123 0.56 -5.92 -9.05
C ILE A 123 0.20 -7.38 -8.75
N ARG A 124 0.45 -8.33 -9.66
CA ARG A 124 0.11 -9.74 -9.44
C ARG A 124 1.02 -10.38 -8.39
N VAL A 125 2.19 -9.82 -8.09
CA VAL A 125 3.09 -10.36 -7.04
C VAL A 125 2.84 -9.76 -5.65
N TRP A 126 1.72 -9.04 -5.47
CA TRP A 126 1.28 -8.54 -4.17
C TRP A 126 1.38 -9.60 -3.06
N PRO A 127 1.88 -9.25 -1.86
CA PRO A 127 2.24 -7.91 -1.39
C PRO A 127 3.69 -7.50 -1.69
N PHE A 128 4.46 -8.29 -2.45
CA PHE A 128 5.86 -8.00 -2.76
C PHE A 128 6.03 -7.23 -4.07
N ASP A 129 4.99 -6.48 -4.47
CA ASP A 129 4.96 -5.65 -5.66
C ASP A 129 5.87 -4.41 -5.51
N GLY A 130 6.45 -4.03 -6.64
CA GLY A 130 7.26 -2.84 -6.79
C GLY A 130 7.01 -2.23 -8.17
N TYR A 131 7.16 -0.92 -8.25
CA TYR A 131 6.90 -0.16 -9.46
C TYR A 131 8.05 0.79 -9.77
N GLU A 132 8.27 1.02 -11.05
CA GLU A 132 9.37 1.84 -11.56
C GLU A 132 8.87 2.72 -12.71
N SER A 133 9.05 4.03 -12.56
CA SER A 133 8.90 5.01 -13.63
C SER A 133 10.28 5.35 -14.15
N THR A 134 10.62 4.82 -15.33
CA THR A 134 11.92 5.06 -15.96
C THR A 134 11.91 6.35 -16.78
N SER A 135 13.08 7.01 -16.82
CA SER A 135 13.33 8.19 -17.66
C SER A 135 12.37 9.37 -17.39
N VAL A 136 11.96 9.57 -16.13
CA VAL A 136 11.12 10.70 -15.74
C VAL A 136 11.91 11.98 -15.98
N THR A 137 11.47 12.75 -16.95
CA THR A 137 12.07 14.03 -17.35
C THR A 137 11.20 15.18 -16.89
N VAL A 138 11.83 16.18 -16.27
CA VAL A 138 11.17 17.38 -15.78
C VAL A 138 11.96 18.59 -16.24
N GLN A 139 11.33 19.45 -17.03
CA GLN A 139 11.96 20.65 -17.55
C GLN A 139 10.96 21.80 -17.59
N ALA A 140 11.32 22.94 -17.02
CA ALA A 140 10.52 24.16 -17.12
C ALA A 140 10.93 24.99 -18.35
N TYR A 141 9.92 25.56 -19.00
CA TYR A 141 10.04 26.46 -20.13
C TYR A 141 9.29 27.76 -19.85
N GLY A 142 9.91 28.88 -20.20
CA GLY A 142 9.27 30.18 -20.25
C GLY A 142 8.56 30.43 -21.58
N PRO A 143 8.16 31.69 -21.85
CA PRO A 143 7.54 32.06 -23.11
C PRO A 143 8.42 31.75 -24.32
N ASN A 144 7.81 31.30 -25.42
CA ASN A 144 8.49 30.88 -26.65
C ASN A 144 9.45 29.68 -26.46
N GLU A 145 9.13 28.74 -25.56
CA GLU A 145 9.91 27.52 -25.34
C GLU A 145 11.34 27.79 -24.85
N MET A 146 11.56 28.91 -24.16
CA MET A 146 12.87 29.21 -23.58
C MET A 146 13.14 28.29 -22.38
N GLU A 147 14.20 27.46 -22.47
CA GLU A 147 14.62 26.60 -21.37
C GLU A 147 15.02 27.42 -20.14
N LEU A 148 14.44 27.08 -18.98
CA LEU A 148 14.79 27.68 -17.69
C LEU A 148 15.65 26.71 -16.86
N PRO A 149 16.63 27.21 -16.09
CA PRO A 149 17.35 26.39 -15.12
C PRO A 149 16.38 25.71 -14.16
N THR A 150 16.24 24.39 -14.30
CA THR A 150 15.24 23.61 -13.57
C THR A 150 15.91 22.72 -12.53
N GLN A 151 15.48 22.84 -11.29
CA GLN A 151 15.82 21.93 -10.20
C GLN A 151 14.59 21.11 -9.85
N VAL A 152 14.78 19.84 -9.50
CA VAL A 152 13.68 18.95 -9.13
C VAL A 152 13.81 18.54 -7.66
N ALA A 153 12.68 18.59 -6.96
CA ALA A 153 12.50 18.04 -5.64
C ALA A 153 11.44 16.94 -5.73
N LEU A 154 11.82 15.71 -5.44
CA LEU A 154 10.87 14.62 -5.27
C LEU A 154 10.50 14.54 -3.79
N THR A 155 9.21 14.65 -3.51
CA THR A 155 8.64 14.47 -2.17
C THR A 155 7.66 13.29 -2.24
N ASP A 156 7.48 12.61 -1.12
CA ASP A 156 6.42 11.61 -0.97
C ASP A 156 5.43 11.99 0.14
N SER A 157 4.16 11.80 -0.15
CA SER A 157 3.08 11.87 0.82
C SER A 157 2.30 10.55 0.89
N VAL A 158 2.78 9.51 0.20
CA VAL A 158 2.10 8.23 0.07
C VAL A 158 2.30 7.34 1.29
N ILE A 159 1.20 7.09 2.01
CA ILE A 159 1.22 6.16 3.15
C ILE A 159 1.51 4.74 2.67
N GLY A 160 2.50 4.10 3.31
CA GLY A 160 2.82 2.69 3.11
C GLY A 160 3.75 2.40 1.93
N TRP A 161 4.11 3.43 1.16
CA TRP A 161 5.09 3.35 0.08
C TRP A 161 6.39 4.05 0.47
N ASN A 162 7.49 3.54 -0.05
CA ASN A 162 8.80 4.15 0.01
C ASN A 162 9.16 4.54 -1.42
N ILE A 163 9.31 5.83 -1.64
CA ILE A 163 9.55 6.40 -2.96
C ILE A 163 10.96 6.95 -3.00
N THR A 164 11.74 6.46 -3.95
CA THR A 164 13.15 6.85 -4.10
C THR A 164 13.42 7.28 -5.53
N ALA A 165 14.10 8.41 -5.68
CA ALA A 165 14.69 8.80 -6.96
C ALA A 165 16.09 8.20 -7.08
N GLU A 166 16.34 7.46 -8.15
CA GLU A 166 17.67 6.97 -8.54
C GLU A 166 18.13 7.64 -9.84
N ASP A 167 19.45 7.74 -10.03
CA ASP A 167 20.12 8.21 -11.24
C ASP A 167 19.67 9.59 -11.76
N VAL A 168 19.97 10.65 -11.00
CA VAL A 168 19.91 12.02 -11.52
C VAL A 168 21.08 12.21 -12.50
N ALA A 169 20.81 12.21 -13.80
CA ALA A 169 21.84 12.50 -14.80
C ALA A 169 22.53 13.85 -14.52
N PRO A 170 23.84 14.03 -14.81
CA PRO A 170 24.50 15.33 -14.67
C PRO A 170 23.83 16.34 -15.60
N GLY A 171 23.00 17.22 -15.04
CA GLY A 171 22.08 18.10 -15.78
C GLY A 171 20.64 18.09 -15.26
N GLY A 172 20.28 17.18 -14.36
CA GLY A 172 19.01 17.23 -13.59
C GLY A 172 17.74 16.85 -14.37
N GLN A 173 17.86 16.54 -15.66
CA GLN A 173 16.71 16.41 -16.56
C GLN A 173 16.09 15.03 -16.62
N SER A 174 16.70 13.97 -16.10
CA SER A 174 16.08 12.63 -16.13
C SER A 174 16.47 11.83 -14.90
N PHE A 175 15.48 11.20 -14.27
CA PHE A 175 15.65 10.32 -13.13
C PHE A 175 14.64 9.18 -13.17
N THR A 176 14.93 8.13 -12.40
CA THR A 176 14.04 6.97 -12.26
C THR A 176 13.38 7.03 -10.89
N ILE A 177 12.05 6.96 -10.86
CA ILE A 177 11.28 6.87 -9.61
C ILE A 177 11.01 5.39 -9.33
N LYS A 178 11.49 4.90 -8.19
CA LYS A 178 11.17 3.58 -7.68
C LYS A 178 10.21 3.67 -6.52
N SER A 179 9.11 2.93 -6.61
CA SER A 179 8.08 2.83 -5.59
C SER A 179 8.06 1.40 -5.05
N SER A 180 8.31 1.24 -3.76
CA SER A 180 8.29 -0.06 -3.09
C SER A 180 7.47 0.01 -1.80
N ARG A 181 6.88 -1.09 -1.35
CA ARG A 181 6.16 -1.09 -0.07
C ARG A 181 7.12 -0.90 1.10
N THR A 182 6.76 -0.03 2.02
CA THR A 182 7.46 0.10 3.31
C THR A 182 7.40 -1.21 4.09
N ALA A 183 8.40 -1.45 4.95
CA ALA A 183 8.38 -2.60 5.85
C ALA A 183 7.13 -2.63 6.74
N GLY A 184 6.65 -1.46 7.17
CA GLY A 184 5.41 -1.32 7.93
C GLY A 184 4.18 -1.79 7.15
N SER A 185 4.03 -1.35 5.89
CA SER A 185 2.94 -1.80 5.02
C SER A 185 3.02 -3.30 4.75
N LEU A 186 4.21 -3.82 4.44
CA LEU A 186 4.40 -5.24 4.18
C LEU A 186 4.00 -6.12 5.38
N ILE A 187 4.36 -5.71 6.60
CA ILE A 187 3.98 -6.44 7.81
C ILE A 187 2.47 -6.38 8.04
N PHE A 188 1.84 -5.24 7.79
CA PHE A 188 0.39 -5.10 7.86
C PHE A 188 -0.30 -6.03 6.86
N ASP A 189 0.17 -6.06 5.60
CA ASP A 189 -0.35 -6.90 4.53
C ASP A 189 -0.20 -8.40 4.85
N LEU A 190 0.95 -8.80 5.38
CA LEU A 190 1.19 -10.17 5.85
C LEU A 190 0.35 -10.53 7.08
N ALA A 191 0.11 -9.59 7.99
CA ALA A 191 -0.75 -9.81 9.14
C ALA A 191 -2.20 -10.07 8.72
N LEU A 192 -2.72 -9.37 7.71
CA LEU A 192 -4.03 -9.68 7.11
C LEU A 192 -4.07 -11.09 6.52
N CYS A 193 -3.01 -11.51 5.81
CA CYS A 193 -2.90 -12.87 5.28
C CYS A 193 -2.92 -13.93 6.40
N VAL A 194 -2.14 -13.71 7.47
CA VAL A 194 -2.13 -14.60 8.64
C VAL A 194 -3.51 -14.67 9.30
N MET A 195 -4.19 -13.53 9.46
CA MET A 195 -5.54 -13.50 10.01
C MET A 195 -6.51 -14.35 9.19
N LEU A 196 -6.45 -14.25 7.86
CA LEU A 196 -7.26 -15.08 6.97
C LEU A 196 -6.95 -16.57 7.11
N VAL A 197 -5.67 -16.94 7.26
CA VAL A 197 -5.24 -18.34 7.45
C VAL A 197 -5.65 -18.90 8.82
N VAL A 198 -5.73 -18.08 9.87
CA VAL A 198 -6.17 -18.53 11.20
C VAL A 198 -7.65 -18.98 11.19
N LEU A 199 -8.52 -18.32 10.41
CA LEU A 199 -9.94 -18.66 10.32
C LEU A 199 -10.20 -20.14 9.96
N PRO A 200 -9.71 -20.67 8.82
CA PRO A 200 -9.90 -22.07 8.44
C PRO A 200 -9.20 -23.02 9.40
N ILE A 201 -8.07 -22.64 10.02
CA ILE A 201 -7.40 -23.48 11.02
C ILE A 201 -8.31 -23.67 12.23
N CYS A 202 -8.92 -22.59 12.73
CA CYS A 202 -9.86 -22.66 13.85
C CYS A 202 -11.10 -23.50 13.51
N THR A 203 -11.69 -23.30 12.33
CA THR A 203 -12.89 -24.05 11.92
C THR A 203 -12.56 -25.53 11.69
N LEU A 204 -11.42 -25.85 11.05
CA LEU A 204 -10.94 -27.22 10.88
C LEU A 204 -10.65 -27.89 12.23
N PHE A 205 -10.01 -27.17 13.16
CA PHE A 205 -9.77 -27.69 14.50
C PHE A 205 -11.07 -28.09 15.19
N VAL A 206 -12.09 -27.22 15.14
CA VAL A 206 -13.41 -27.52 15.72
C VAL A 206 -14.07 -28.70 15.00
N SER A 207 -14.10 -28.71 13.67
CA SER A 207 -14.78 -29.77 12.91
C SER A 207 -14.11 -31.14 13.11
N ILE A 208 -12.77 -31.21 13.13
CA ILE A 208 -12.02 -32.44 13.39
C ILE A 208 -12.31 -32.98 14.79
N GLN A 209 -12.37 -32.13 15.81
CA GLN A 209 -12.66 -32.56 17.18
C GLN A 209 -14.10 -33.09 17.33
N THR A 210 -15.05 -32.48 16.63
CA THR A 210 -16.44 -32.94 16.60
C THR A 210 -16.56 -34.30 15.89
N VAL A 211 -15.91 -34.48 14.74
CA VAL A 211 -15.88 -35.79 14.05
C VAL A 211 -15.24 -36.88 14.92
N ARG A 212 -14.18 -36.55 15.68
CA ARG A 212 -13.50 -37.46 16.61
C ARG A 212 -14.28 -37.75 17.90
N ARG A 213 -15.53 -37.28 18.03
CA ARG A 213 -16.39 -37.42 19.24
C ARG A 213 -15.74 -36.88 20.52
N ARG A 214 -14.77 -35.97 20.41
CA ARG A 214 -14.13 -35.31 21.57
C ARG A 214 -14.98 -34.14 22.09
N LYS A 215 -15.86 -33.59 21.25
CA LYS A 215 -16.81 -32.52 21.56
C LYS A 215 -18.16 -32.86 20.95
N ALA A 216 -19.23 -32.43 21.62
CA ALA A 216 -20.60 -32.67 21.18
C ALA A 216 -20.95 -31.82 19.95
N PHE A 217 -21.73 -32.41 19.04
CA PHE A 217 -22.32 -31.67 17.94
C PHE A 217 -23.31 -30.62 18.45
N GLN A 218 -23.23 -29.41 17.93
CA GLN A 218 -24.16 -28.31 18.22
C GLN A 218 -24.74 -27.79 16.89
N PRO A 219 -26.07 -27.88 16.67
CA PRO A 219 -26.70 -27.39 15.45
C PRO A 219 -26.37 -25.92 15.09
N PRO A 220 -26.30 -24.97 16.05
CA PRO A 220 -25.98 -23.57 15.74
C PRO A 220 -24.60 -23.35 15.09
N MET A 221 -23.66 -24.28 15.26
CA MET A 221 -22.31 -24.14 14.69
C MET A 221 -22.30 -24.19 13.17
N VAL A 222 -23.28 -24.83 12.52
CA VAL A 222 -23.38 -24.86 11.05
C VAL A 222 -23.48 -23.43 10.50
N THR A 223 -24.25 -22.57 11.16
CA THR A 223 -24.38 -21.15 10.81
C THR A 223 -23.05 -20.42 10.96
N TRP A 224 -22.26 -20.72 12.00
CA TRP A 224 -20.93 -20.12 12.18
C TRP A 224 -19.97 -20.47 11.04
N PHE A 225 -19.93 -21.73 10.60
CA PHE A 225 -19.13 -22.13 9.43
C PHE A 225 -19.58 -21.41 8.14
N ALA A 226 -20.89 -21.30 7.91
CA ALA A 226 -21.43 -20.60 6.75
C ALA A 226 -21.08 -19.10 6.78
N VAL A 227 -21.23 -18.43 7.93
CA VAL A 227 -20.87 -17.01 8.09
C VAL A 227 -19.38 -16.79 7.81
N MET A 228 -18.50 -17.64 8.32
CA MET A 228 -17.06 -17.54 8.04
C MET A 228 -16.74 -17.65 6.55
N LEU A 229 -17.40 -18.58 5.83
CA LEU A 229 -17.21 -18.74 4.39
C LEU A 229 -17.60 -17.48 3.62
N PHE A 230 -18.73 -16.86 3.95
CA PHE A 230 -19.18 -15.64 3.27
C PHE A 230 -18.42 -14.38 3.72
N ALA A 231 -17.88 -14.36 4.93
CA ALA A 231 -17.11 -13.21 5.44
C ALA A 231 -15.73 -13.07 4.78
N VAL A 232 -15.12 -14.15 4.30
CA VAL A 232 -13.78 -14.11 3.68
C VAL A 232 -13.77 -13.36 2.35
N LEU A 233 -14.85 -13.44 1.56
CA LEU A 233 -14.89 -12.80 0.23
C LEU A 233 -14.79 -11.26 0.31
N PRO A 234 -15.56 -10.55 1.16
CA PRO A 234 -15.35 -9.12 1.37
C PRO A 234 -13.97 -8.79 1.94
N LEU A 235 -13.43 -9.63 2.84
CA LEU A 235 -12.11 -9.38 3.43
C LEU A 235 -10.98 -9.38 2.40
N ARG A 236 -11.09 -10.19 1.32
CA ARG A 236 -10.11 -10.17 0.22
C ARG A 236 -10.05 -8.81 -0.48
N ASN A 237 -11.15 -8.03 -0.48
CA ASN A 237 -11.21 -6.73 -1.14
C ASN A 237 -10.65 -5.58 -0.30
N ILE A 238 -10.26 -5.82 0.96
CA ILE A 238 -9.66 -4.78 1.81
C ILE A 238 -8.13 -4.75 1.69
N PHE A 239 -7.53 -5.66 0.91
CA PHE A 239 -6.09 -5.67 0.69
C PHE A 239 -5.65 -4.33 0.08
N PRO A 240 -4.63 -3.66 0.65
CA PRO A 240 -4.13 -2.39 0.15
C PRO A 240 -3.72 -2.46 -1.33
N GLY A 241 -4.20 -1.49 -2.12
CA GLY A 241 -4.03 -1.48 -3.58
C GLY A 241 -5.01 -2.37 -4.35
N THR A 242 -5.92 -3.07 -3.65
CA THR A 242 -7.00 -3.89 -4.23
C THR A 242 -6.51 -4.77 -5.40
N PRO A 243 -5.57 -5.70 -5.16
CA PRO A 243 -4.96 -6.48 -6.21
C PRO A 243 -6.05 -7.16 -7.08
N PRO A 244 -5.92 -7.14 -8.43
CA PRO A 244 -6.89 -7.77 -9.32
C PRO A 244 -7.09 -9.25 -9.00
N PHE A 245 -8.27 -9.80 -9.31
CA PHE A 245 -8.50 -11.24 -9.18
C PHE A 245 -7.53 -12.03 -10.04
N GLY A 246 -6.94 -13.08 -9.47
CA GLY A 246 -5.86 -13.85 -10.11
C GLY A 246 -4.46 -13.36 -9.73
N SER A 247 -4.33 -12.52 -8.71
CA SER A 247 -3.04 -12.18 -8.12
C SER A 247 -2.47 -13.34 -7.30
N TRP A 248 -1.17 -13.33 -7.03
CA TRP A 248 -0.45 -14.41 -6.33
C TRP A 248 -1.05 -14.74 -4.95
N VAL A 249 -1.56 -13.75 -4.23
CA VAL A 249 -2.28 -13.94 -2.95
C VAL A 249 -3.54 -14.80 -3.09
N ASP A 250 -4.24 -14.72 -4.21
CA ASP A 250 -5.46 -15.51 -4.41
C ASP A 250 -5.13 -17.01 -4.49
N TYR A 251 -4.04 -17.35 -5.17
CA TYR A 251 -3.58 -18.74 -5.31
C TYR A 251 -2.90 -19.28 -4.05
N SER A 252 -2.11 -18.44 -3.37
CA SER A 252 -1.30 -18.86 -2.22
C SER A 252 -2.07 -18.85 -0.90
N VAL A 253 -3.03 -17.94 -0.71
CA VAL A 253 -3.76 -17.76 0.54
C VAL A 253 -5.26 -17.98 0.36
N VAL A 254 -5.92 -17.18 -0.48
CA VAL A 254 -7.39 -17.13 -0.53
C VAL A 254 -8.00 -18.48 -0.91
N LEU A 255 -7.44 -19.15 -1.92
CA LEU A 255 -7.88 -20.47 -2.36
C LEU A 255 -7.84 -21.50 -1.22
N TRP A 256 -6.75 -21.52 -0.46
CA TRP A 256 -6.58 -22.46 0.66
C TRP A 256 -7.47 -22.11 1.84
N VAL A 257 -7.74 -20.83 2.07
CA VAL A 257 -8.69 -20.38 3.08
C VAL A 257 -10.10 -20.85 2.75
N LEU A 258 -10.56 -20.61 1.52
CA LEU A 258 -11.88 -21.07 1.06
C LEU A 258 -11.96 -22.60 1.07
N GLY A 259 -10.94 -23.29 0.57
CA GLY A 259 -10.86 -24.74 0.57
C GLY A 259 -10.91 -25.32 1.99
N GLY A 260 -10.18 -24.73 2.94
CA GLY A 260 -10.18 -25.11 4.34
C GLY A 260 -11.55 -24.89 5.01
N LEU A 261 -12.20 -23.77 4.72
CA LEU A 261 -13.55 -23.48 5.23
C LEU A 261 -14.58 -24.46 4.68
N VAL A 262 -14.58 -24.72 3.37
CA VAL A 262 -15.47 -25.71 2.74
C VAL A 262 -15.22 -27.11 3.30
N ALA A 263 -13.95 -27.52 3.42
CA ALA A 263 -13.59 -28.81 4.03
C ALA A 263 -14.06 -28.89 5.48
N SER A 264 -13.93 -27.81 6.25
CA SER A 264 -14.38 -27.76 7.65
C SER A 264 -15.89 -27.91 7.77
N LEU A 265 -16.66 -27.26 6.89
CA LEU A 265 -18.11 -27.38 6.83
C LEU A 265 -18.53 -28.80 6.42
N ALA A 266 -17.90 -29.38 5.40
CA ALA A 266 -18.16 -30.75 4.98
C ALA A 266 -17.89 -31.76 6.11
N LEU A 267 -16.76 -31.63 6.81
CA LEU A 267 -16.45 -32.45 7.99
C LEU A 267 -17.51 -32.31 9.08
N TYR A 268 -18.00 -31.09 9.30
CA TYR A 268 -19.03 -30.84 10.30
C TYR A 268 -20.38 -31.46 9.92
N VAL A 269 -20.76 -31.43 8.63
CA VAL A 269 -21.95 -32.13 8.10
C VAL A 269 -21.81 -33.65 8.23
N VAL A 270 -20.61 -34.21 7.99
CA VAL A 270 -20.35 -35.64 8.23
C VAL A 270 -20.47 -35.99 9.72
N ALA A 271 -20.01 -35.12 10.61
CA ALA A 271 -20.20 -35.31 12.05
C ALA A 271 -21.69 -35.32 12.42
N TRP A 272 -22.48 -34.41 11.84
CA TRP A 272 -23.93 -34.39 11.98
C TRP A 272 -24.55 -35.72 11.53
N TRP A 273 -24.26 -36.18 10.31
CA TRP A 273 -24.83 -37.45 9.81
C TRP A 273 -24.50 -38.66 10.71
N LYS A 274 -23.30 -38.69 11.33
CA LYS A 274 -22.85 -39.79 12.19
C LYS A 274 -23.34 -39.71 13.64
N GLN A 275 -23.84 -38.56 14.08
CA GLN A 275 -24.14 -38.28 15.49
C GLN A 275 -25.55 -37.73 15.71
N ALA A 276 -26.23 -37.33 14.65
CA ALA A 276 -27.63 -36.95 14.69
C ALA A 276 -28.46 -38.17 15.14
N PRO A 277 -29.42 -37.97 16.05
CA PRO A 277 -30.34 -39.01 16.51
C PRO A 277 -31.26 -39.50 15.40
#